data_AF-A0A2B2BUH1-F1
#
_entry.id   AF-A0A2B2BUH1-F1
#
_cell.length_a   1.000
_cell.length_b   1.000
_cell.length_c   1.000
_cell.angle_alpha   90.00
_cell.angle_beta   90.00
_cell.angle_gamma   90.00
#
_symmetry.space_group_name_H-M   'P 1'
#
loop_
_entity.id
_entity.type
_entity.pdbx_description
1 polymer ?
#
loop_
_entity_poly.entity_id
_entity_poly.type
_entity_poly.pdbx_seq_one_letter_code
_entity_poly.pdbx_strand_id
1 'polypeptide(L)'
;MKWHKTILSMIQQRQDKKVALAVDTSTNEAPSILINNIVKLFEQVKPDTILVQADFKIRSTTPIKSDTIKYHTHGKSSYTLVLEWAKEENIDTLFYITDVTGFISEDIEDVSYEMIWLVPGSILPRVPFGKAIKVA
;
A
#
# COMPACT_ATOMS: atom_id res chain seq x y z
N MET A 1 -0.59 -7.09 17.99
CA MET A 1 -0.88 -5.71 18.46
C MET A 1 0.19 -4.66 18.12
N LYS A 2 1.48 -4.99 17.94
CA LYS A 2 2.54 -3.98 17.75
C LYS A 2 2.42 -3.17 16.44
N TRP A 3 2.07 -3.82 15.33
CA TRP A 3 2.00 -3.13 14.04
C TRP A 3 0.85 -2.11 13.97
N HIS A 4 -0.31 -2.39 14.59
CA HIS A 4 -1.45 -1.46 14.59
C HIS A 4 -1.08 -0.11 15.23
N LYS A 5 -0.39 -0.13 16.39
CA LYS A 5 0.10 1.08 17.05
C LYS A 5 1.15 1.81 16.21
N THR A 6 2.00 1.06 15.52
CA THR A 6 3.05 1.62 14.65
C THR A 6 2.42 2.35 13.46
N ILE A 7 1.49 1.70 12.75
CA ILE A 7 0.78 2.31 11.63
C ILE A 7 -0.06 3.50 12.09
N LEU A 8 -0.78 3.38 13.21
CA LEU A 8 -1.54 4.49 13.79
C LEU A 8 -0.65 5.72 14.03
N SER A 9 0.49 5.54 14.70
CA SER A 9 1.45 6.62 14.94
C SER A 9 1.97 7.22 13.64
N MET A 10 2.22 6.40 12.62
CA MET A 10 2.69 6.90 11.32
C MET A 10 1.63 7.73 10.60
N ILE A 11 0.37 7.30 10.61
CA ILE A 11 -0.74 8.07 10.00
C ILE A 11 -0.93 9.39 10.75
N GLN A 12 -0.87 9.38 12.08
CA GLN A 12 -1.03 10.58 12.91
C GLN A 12 0.10 11.61 12.70
N GLN A 13 1.32 11.16 12.39
CA GLN A 13 2.44 12.05 12.07
C GLN A 13 2.34 12.69 10.67
N ARG A 14 1.37 12.29 9.85
CA ARG A 14 1.23 12.65 8.43
C ARG A 14 -0.13 13.27 8.12
N GLN A 15 -0.72 13.93 9.10
CA GLN A 15 -2.05 14.54 8.95
C GLN A 15 -2.03 15.67 7.90
N ASP A 16 -0.93 16.40 7.81
CA ASP A 16 -0.66 17.48 6.85
C ASP A 16 -0.16 17.01 5.48
N LYS A 17 -0.04 15.70 5.26
CA LYS A 17 0.55 15.09 4.06
C LYS A 17 -0.50 14.48 3.15
N LYS A 18 -0.27 14.49 1.82
CA LYS A 18 -1.05 13.73 0.84
C LYS A 18 -0.65 12.26 0.93
N VAL A 19 -1.53 11.43 1.50
CA VAL A 19 -1.26 10.01 1.77
C VAL A 19 -2.07 9.11 0.84
N ALA A 20 -1.42 8.06 0.34
CA ALA A 20 -2.09 6.98 -0.38
C ALA A 20 -1.87 5.63 0.31
N LEU A 21 -2.88 4.78 0.24
CA LEU A 21 -2.83 3.37 0.60
C LEU A 21 -3.06 2.54 -0.65
N ALA A 22 -2.02 1.89 -1.16
CA ALA A 22 -2.10 0.92 -2.22
C ALA A 22 -2.32 -0.49 -1.67
N VAL A 23 -3.15 -1.26 -2.36
CA VAL A 23 -3.43 -2.67 -2.09
C VAL A 23 -3.11 -3.47 -3.33
N ASP A 24 -2.23 -4.44 -3.18
CA ASP A 24 -2.00 -5.45 -4.19
C ASP A 24 -3.18 -6.43 -4.21
N THR A 25 -3.88 -6.43 -5.33
CA THR A 25 -5.08 -7.21 -5.55
C THR A 25 -4.85 -8.42 -6.47
N SER A 26 -3.58 -8.72 -6.80
CA SER A 26 -3.23 -9.86 -7.66
C SER A 26 -3.38 -11.22 -6.97
N THR A 27 -3.30 -11.25 -5.64
CA THR A 27 -3.39 -12.48 -4.82
C THR A 27 -4.26 -12.27 -3.58
N ASN A 28 -4.89 -13.33 -3.11
CA ASN A 28 -5.66 -13.38 -1.88
C ASN A 28 -4.95 -14.15 -0.75
N GLU A 29 -3.62 -14.34 -0.87
CA GLU A 29 -2.79 -14.98 0.15
C GLU A 29 -2.83 -14.24 1.48
N ALA A 30 -2.89 -12.90 1.44
CA ALA A 30 -3.14 -12.10 2.62
C ALA A 30 -4.60 -12.23 3.07
N PRO A 31 -4.89 -12.50 4.36
CA PRO A 31 -6.27 -12.61 4.83
C PRO A 31 -7.05 -11.32 4.55
N SER A 32 -8.17 -11.41 3.83
CA SER A 32 -9.00 -10.23 3.50
C SER A 32 -9.40 -9.43 4.74
N ILE A 33 -9.57 -10.09 5.89
CA ILE A 33 -9.84 -9.44 7.18
C ILE A 33 -8.71 -8.50 7.58
N LEU A 34 -7.44 -8.91 7.41
CA LEU A 34 -6.28 -8.09 7.73
C LEU A 34 -6.28 -6.82 6.88
N ILE A 35 -6.45 -6.97 5.56
CA ILE A 35 -6.43 -5.84 4.63
C ILE A 35 -7.59 -4.89 4.94
N ASN A 36 -8.79 -5.41 5.15
CA ASN A 36 -9.96 -4.62 5.53
C ASN A 36 -9.75 -3.86 6.85
N ASN A 37 -9.06 -4.47 7.84
CA ASN A 37 -8.73 -3.79 9.09
C ASN A 37 -7.75 -2.64 8.90
N ILE A 38 -6.76 -2.79 8.00
CA ILE A 38 -5.83 -1.72 7.66
C ILE A 38 -6.59 -0.60 6.95
N VAL A 39 -7.41 -0.90 5.93
CA VAL A 39 -8.23 0.09 5.22
C VAL A 39 -9.12 0.86 6.20
N LYS A 40 -9.82 0.16 7.11
CA LYS A 40 -10.64 0.79 8.16
C LYS A 40 -9.84 1.70 9.09
N LEU A 41 -8.60 1.34 9.42
CA LEU A 41 -7.73 2.19 10.24
C LEU A 41 -7.41 3.50 9.51
N PHE A 42 -7.09 3.45 8.22
CA PHE A 42 -6.86 4.66 7.42
C PHE A 42 -8.14 5.50 7.30
N GLU A 43 -9.28 4.87 7.03
CA GLU A 43 -10.57 5.56 6.96
C GLU A 43 -10.91 6.31 8.25
N GLN A 44 -10.64 5.73 9.42
CA GLN A 44 -10.92 6.35 10.71
C GLN A 44 -9.94 7.46 11.08
N VAL A 45 -8.66 7.32 10.71
CA VAL A 45 -7.58 8.21 11.20
C VAL A 45 -7.20 9.28 10.19
N LYS A 46 -7.37 9.02 8.89
CA LYS A 46 -7.03 9.94 7.79
C LYS A 46 -7.97 9.71 6.60
N PRO A 47 -9.24 10.15 6.68
CA PRO A 47 -10.29 9.88 5.69
C PRO A 47 -10.05 10.51 4.30
N ASP A 48 -9.10 11.44 4.19
CA ASP A 48 -8.64 12.01 2.91
C ASP A 48 -7.59 11.14 2.21
N THR A 49 -7.21 9.98 2.79
CA THR A 49 -6.31 9.01 2.15
C THR A 49 -6.89 8.52 0.83
N ILE A 50 -6.05 8.44 -0.20
CA ILE A 50 -6.43 7.84 -1.48
C ILE A 50 -6.19 6.34 -1.41
N LEU A 51 -7.22 5.53 -1.65
CA LEU A 51 -7.13 4.09 -1.80
C LEU A 51 -6.83 3.76 -3.27
N VAL A 52 -5.72 3.05 -3.48
CA VAL A 52 -5.32 2.53 -4.78
C VAL A 52 -5.47 1.01 -4.76
N GLN A 53 -6.28 0.46 -5.65
CA GLN A 53 -6.31 -0.99 -5.88
C GLN A 53 -5.58 -1.27 -7.18
N ALA A 54 -4.54 -2.08 -7.12
CA ALA A 54 -3.72 -2.39 -8.27
C ALA A 54 -3.37 -3.87 -8.32
N ASP A 55 -3.16 -4.37 -9.54
CA ASP A 55 -2.52 -5.64 -9.84
C ASP A 55 -1.42 -5.37 -10.88
N PHE A 56 -1.38 -6.09 -12.00
CA PHE A 56 -0.59 -5.69 -13.17
C PHE A 56 -0.88 -4.25 -13.65
N LYS A 57 -2.04 -3.69 -13.32
CA LYS A 57 -2.40 -2.29 -13.58
C LYS A 57 -3.18 -1.66 -12.42
N ILE A 58 -3.29 -0.34 -12.42
CA ILE A 58 -4.21 0.36 -11.50
C ILE A 58 -5.65 0.04 -11.92
N ARG A 59 -6.43 -0.50 -10.98
CA ARG A 59 -7.85 -0.86 -11.16
C ARG A 59 -8.77 0.26 -10.70
N SER A 60 -8.41 0.94 -9.62
CA SER A 60 -9.13 2.10 -9.13
C SER A 60 -8.26 2.98 -8.25
N THR A 61 -8.60 4.27 -8.25
CA THR A 61 -8.14 5.27 -7.29
C THR A 61 -9.39 5.96 -6.75
N THR A 62 -9.67 5.78 -5.46
CA THR A 62 -10.87 6.32 -4.81
C THR A 62 -10.53 6.87 -3.44
N PRO A 63 -11.38 7.72 -2.84
CA PRO A 63 -11.27 7.99 -1.41
C PRO A 63 -11.26 6.69 -0.59
N ILE A 64 -10.52 6.68 0.51
CA ILE A 64 -10.47 5.52 1.41
C ILE A 64 -11.87 5.20 1.93
N LYS A 65 -12.30 3.95 1.74
CA LYS A 65 -13.57 3.45 2.26
C LYS A 65 -13.44 1.95 2.51
N SER A 66 -14.02 1.45 3.60
CA SER A 66 -13.92 0.04 3.98
C SER A 66 -14.62 -0.95 3.05
N ASP A 67 -15.21 -0.51 1.93
CA ASP A 67 -16.07 -1.34 1.10
C ASP A 67 -15.34 -1.95 -0.11
N THR A 68 -15.36 -3.28 -0.13
CA THR A 68 -15.01 -4.22 -1.21
C THR A 68 -13.71 -3.95 -1.98
N ILE A 69 -12.61 -4.49 -1.42
CA ILE A 69 -11.41 -4.80 -2.19
C ILE A 69 -11.75 -5.93 -3.17
N LYS A 70 -11.53 -5.69 -4.47
CA LYS A 70 -11.79 -6.68 -5.52
C LYS A 70 -10.46 -7.28 -5.96
N TYR A 71 -10.32 -8.58 -5.76
CA TYR A 71 -9.13 -9.32 -6.19
C TYR A 71 -9.24 -9.71 -7.66
N HIS A 72 -8.13 -9.62 -8.38
CA HIS A 72 -8.03 -9.86 -9.81
C HIS A 72 -6.87 -10.80 -10.09
N THR A 73 -7.13 -11.98 -10.64
CA THR A 73 -6.10 -13.00 -10.92
C THR A 73 -5.41 -12.77 -12.27
N HIS A 74 -4.92 -11.55 -12.54
CA HIS A 74 -4.26 -11.22 -13.80
C HIS A 74 -2.76 -11.03 -13.60
N GLY A 75 -1.98 -12.08 -13.90
CA GLY A 75 -0.52 -12.01 -14.01
C GLY A 75 0.23 -11.64 -12.71
N LYS A 76 1.55 -11.59 -12.78
CA LYS A 76 2.38 -11.06 -11.68
C LYS A 76 2.12 -9.56 -11.52
N SER A 77 1.99 -9.11 -10.27
CA SER A 77 1.82 -7.70 -9.92
C SER A 77 3.02 -6.86 -10.41
N SER A 78 2.74 -5.68 -10.95
CA SER A 78 3.76 -4.69 -11.32
C SER A 78 3.58 -3.46 -10.45
N TYR A 79 4.54 -3.19 -9.57
CA TYR A 79 4.46 -2.03 -8.68
C TYR A 79 4.74 -0.73 -9.44
N THR A 80 5.45 -0.80 -10.58
CA THR A 80 5.87 0.32 -11.43
C THR A 80 4.76 1.36 -11.63
N LEU A 81 3.57 0.93 -12.08
CA LEU A 81 2.48 1.86 -12.37
C LEU A 81 1.96 2.59 -11.12
N VAL A 82 1.91 1.91 -9.97
CA VAL A 82 1.50 2.55 -8.71
C VAL A 82 2.56 3.55 -8.25
N LEU A 83 3.84 3.20 -8.43
CA LEU A 83 4.96 4.03 -8.01
C LEU A 83 5.08 5.31 -8.86
N GLU A 84 4.88 5.19 -10.17
CA GLU A 84 4.83 6.31 -11.12
C GLU A 84 3.61 7.19 -10.84
N TRP A 85 2.44 6.58 -10.67
CA TRP A 85 1.21 7.30 -10.32
C TRP A 85 1.38 8.12 -9.02
N ALA A 86 2.00 7.54 -7.99
CA ALA A 86 2.22 8.25 -6.72
C ALA A 86 3.12 9.48 -6.91
N LYS A 87 4.10 9.41 -7.81
CA LYS A 87 4.94 10.55 -8.18
C LYS A 87 4.15 11.62 -8.93
N GLU A 88 3.39 11.22 -9.95
CA GLU A 88 2.55 12.12 -10.76
C GLU A 88 1.52 12.86 -9.91
N GLU A 89 0.90 12.16 -8.96
CA GLU A 89 -0.08 12.72 -8.03
C GLU A 89 0.55 13.51 -6.88
N ASN A 90 1.87 13.65 -6.81
CA ASN A 90 2.57 14.33 -5.71
C ASN A 90 2.16 13.76 -4.34
N ILE A 91 2.11 12.43 -4.23
CA ILE A 91 1.90 11.74 -2.95
C ILE A 91 3.12 11.96 -2.06
N ASP A 92 2.93 12.40 -0.82
CA ASP A 92 4.00 12.58 0.15
C ASP A 92 4.38 11.25 0.81
N THR A 93 3.40 10.37 1.05
CA THR A 93 3.62 9.06 1.66
C THR A 93 2.73 8.00 1.03
N LEU A 94 3.36 6.94 0.51
CA LEU A 94 2.70 5.77 -0.03
C LEU A 94 2.86 4.58 0.94
N PHE A 95 1.74 4.11 1.46
CA PHE A 95 1.66 2.81 2.12
C PHE A 95 1.23 1.78 1.08
N TYR A 96 1.90 0.62 1.01
CA TYR A 96 1.57 -0.42 0.03
C TYR A 96 1.47 -1.78 0.70
N ILE A 97 0.26 -2.36 0.72
CA ILE A 97 0.00 -3.72 1.17
C ILE A 97 0.33 -4.70 0.04
N THR A 98 1.41 -5.47 0.19
CA THR A 98 1.87 -6.48 -0.80
C THR A 98 2.88 -7.45 -0.17
N ASP A 99 3.09 -8.60 -0.81
CA ASP A 99 4.12 -9.59 -0.44
C ASP A 99 5.54 -9.23 -0.93
N VAL A 100 5.68 -8.15 -1.71
CA VAL A 100 6.95 -7.66 -2.29
C VAL A 100 7.59 -8.67 -3.26
N THR A 101 6.78 -9.46 -3.97
CA THR A 101 7.24 -10.41 -5.01
C THR A 101 7.04 -9.92 -6.44
N GLY A 102 6.34 -8.80 -6.60
CA GLY A 102 6.07 -8.15 -7.88
C GLY A 102 7.30 -7.50 -8.51
N PHE A 103 7.14 -7.12 -9.77
CA PHE A 103 8.20 -6.49 -10.55
C PHE A 103 8.20 -4.97 -10.39
N ILE A 104 9.39 -4.38 -10.36
CA ILE A 104 9.64 -2.94 -10.48
C ILE A 104 10.53 -2.73 -11.70
N SER A 105 10.20 -1.74 -12.54
CA SER A 105 11.05 -1.36 -13.67
C SER A 105 12.47 -1.06 -13.21
N GLU A 106 13.46 -1.51 -13.99
CA GLU A 106 14.89 -1.22 -13.73
C GLU A 106 15.19 0.28 -13.76
N ASP A 107 14.36 1.07 -14.43
CA ASP A 107 14.47 2.53 -14.50
C ASP A 107 14.09 3.24 -13.17
N ILE A 108 13.44 2.53 -12.23
CA ILE A 108 13.06 3.07 -10.91
C ILE A 108 14.10 2.64 -9.89
N GLU A 109 15.15 3.45 -9.74
CA GLU A 109 16.19 3.25 -8.73
C GLU A 109 15.76 3.73 -7.33
N ASP A 110 14.94 4.79 -7.26
CA ASP A 110 14.41 5.38 -6.02
C ASP A 110 13.08 6.11 -6.26
N VAL A 111 12.40 6.47 -5.17
CA VAL A 111 11.15 7.26 -5.17
C VAL A 111 11.32 8.55 -4.36
N SER A 112 10.73 9.64 -4.86
CA SER A 112 10.83 10.97 -4.24
C SER A 112 9.86 11.23 -3.08
N TYR A 113 9.20 10.18 -2.59
CA TYR A 113 8.21 10.22 -1.52
C TYR A 113 8.48 9.13 -0.48
N GLU A 114 7.85 9.23 0.68
CA GLU A 114 8.05 8.21 1.70
C GLU A 114 7.33 6.91 1.34
N MET A 115 8.09 5.83 1.22
CA MET A 115 7.56 4.51 0.89
C MET A 115 7.51 3.59 2.12
N ILE A 116 6.32 3.05 2.41
CA ILE A 116 6.09 2.12 3.51
C ILE A 116 5.39 0.85 2.99
N TRP A 117 6.13 -0.25 2.93
CA TRP A 117 5.62 -1.56 2.53
C TRP A 117 4.98 -2.25 3.73
N LEU A 118 3.69 -2.54 3.65
CA LEU A 118 2.92 -3.25 4.66
C LEU A 118 2.84 -4.73 4.25
N VAL A 119 3.77 -5.55 4.75
CA VAL A 119 3.95 -6.92 4.27
C VAL A 119 3.09 -7.89 5.10
N PRO A 120 2.07 -8.52 4.50
CA PRO A 120 1.36 -9.63 5.11
C PRO A 120 2.17 -10.91 4.93
N GLY A 121 2.32 -11.69 6.00
CA GLY A 121 3.03 -12.98 5.94
C GLY A 121 4.01 -13.19 7.08
N SER A 122 4.66 -14.35 7.10
CA SER A 122 5.59 -14.76 8.16
C SER A 122 7.01 -14.23 7.97
N ILE A 123 7.39 -13.87 6.75
CA ILE A 123 8.73 -13.41 6.37
C ILE A 123 8.65 -11.94 5.96
N LEU A 124 9.65 -11.15 6.38
CA LEU A 124 9.82 -9.77 5.93
C LEU A 124 10.90 -9.74 4.85
N PRO A 125 10.55 -9.59 3.56
CA PRO A 125 11.51 -9.55 2.47
C PRO A 125 12.31 -8.25 2.51
N ARG A 126 13.44 -8.24 1.80
CA ARG A 126 14.19 -7.01 1.53
C ARG A 126 13.38 -6.17 0.54
N VAL A 127 13.08 -4.95 0.92
CA VAL A 127 12.41 -3.98 0.05
C VAL A 127 13.44 -3.18 -0.76
N PRO A 128 13.08 -2.74 -1.98
CA PRO A 128 13.99 -2.01 -2.86
C PRO A 128 14.32 -0.62 -2.32
N PHE A 129 13.33 0.07 -1.76
CA PHE A 129 13.47 1.38 -1.13
C PHE A 129 12.42 1.56 -0.02
N GLY A 130 12.58 2.59 0.80
CA GLY A 130 11.68 2.86 1.91
C GLY A 130 11.80 1.88 3.07
N LYS A 131 10.69 1.65 3.78
CA LYS A 131 10.64 0.84 5.01
C LYS A 131 9.62 -0.28 4.88
N ALA A 132 9.95 -1.46 5.39
CA ALA A 132 9.03 -2.59 5.46
C ALA A 132 8.48 -2.76 6.88
N ILE A 133 7.16 -2.97 6.99
CA ILE A 133 6.46 -3.26 8.25
C ILE A 133 5.72 -4.56 8.08
N LYS A 134 6.03 -5.52 8.93
CA LYS A 134 5.28 -6.78 9.02
C LYS A 134 3.91 -6.55 9.67
N VAL A 135 2.83 -6.92 8.99
CA VAL A 135 1.44 -6.72 9.46
C VAL A 135 0.70 -8.02 9.82
N ALA A 136 1.36 -9.19 9.71
CA ALA A 136 0.85 -10.48 10.16
C ALA A 136 1.79 -11.15 11.19
#